data_AF-A0A3M2U6B7-F1
#
_entry.id   AF-A0A3M2U6B7-F1
#
_cell.length_a   1.000
_cell.length_b   1.000
_cell.length_c   1.000
_cell.angle_alpha   90.00
_cell.angle_beta   90.00
_cell.angle_gamma   90.00
#
_symmetry.space_group_name_H-M   'P 1'
#
loop_
_entity.id
_entity.type
_entity.pdbx_description
1 polymer ?
#
loop_
_entity_poly.entity_id
_entity_poly.type
_entity_poly.pdbx_seq_one_letter_code
_entity_poly.pdbx_strand_id
1 'polypeptide(L)'
;MAKAAELKQYQSQILGLMNSQDANGQYIFAGSKSSAPPYAQNADGTYSYSGDQTSVNLAIGDGLVLPSNTTGHEAFEQAVNTTRTSSTLLSPATDDG
;
A
#
# COMPACT_ATOMS: atom_id res chain seq x y z
N MET A 1 -22.17 -15.32 12.29
CA MET A 1 -20.72 -15.66 12.35
C MET A 1 -20.06 -15.85 10.98
N ALA A 2 -20.81 -16.14 9.89
CA ALA A 2 -20.25 -16.26 8.53
C ALA A 2 -19.53 -14.99 8.02
N LYS A 3 -20.11 -13.80 8.25
CA LYS A 3 -19.52 -12.51 7.83
C LYS A 3 -18.09 -12.25 8.32
N ALA A 4 -17.74 -12.69 9.53
CA ALA A 4 -16.40 -12.50 10.07
C ALA A 4 -15.38 -13.43 9.40
N ALA A 5 -15.79 -14.66 9.05
CA ALA A 5 -14.95 -15.61 8.31
C ALA A 5 -14.72 -15.15 6.87
N GLU A 6 -15.77 -14.64 6.21
CA GLU A 6 -15.65 -14.05 4.87
C GLU A 6 -14.69 -12.85 4.86
N LEU A 7 -14.82 -11.92 5.83
CA LEU A 7 -13.89 -10.80 5.97
C LEU A 7 -12.44 -11.24 6.19
N LYS A 8 -12.21 -12.31 6.97
CA LYS A 8 -10.89 -12.88 7.16
C LYS A 8 -10.33 -13.49 5.87
N GLN A 9 -11.18 -14.14 5.09
CA GLN A 9 -10.80 -14.69 3.79
C GLN A 9 -10.47 -13.59 2.77
N TYR A 10 -11.22 -12.48 2.75
CA TYR A 10 -10.88 -11.31 1.95
C TYR A 10 -9.55 -10.68 2.38
N GLN A 11 -9.32 -10.53 3.69
CA GLN A 11 -8.03 -10.05 4.20
C GLN A 11 -6.86 -10.93 3.76
N SER A 12 -7.00 -12.25 3.87
CA SER A 12 -5.95 -13.18 3.43
C SER A 12 -5.69 -13.08 1.92
N GLN A 13 -6.72 -12.87 1.11
CA GLN A 13 -6.58 -12.66 -0.33
C GLN A 13 -5.85 -11.36 -0.63
N ILE A 14 -6.24 -10.27 0.03
CA ILE A 14 -5.58 -8.96 -0.13
C ILE A 14 -4.12 -9.05 0.31
N LEU A 15 -3.81 -9.74 1.42
CA LEU A 15 -2.43 -9.99 1.86
C LEU A 15 -1.62 -10.76 0.81
N GLY A 16 -2.23 -11.75 0.16
CA GLY A 16 -1.62 -12.45 -0.97
C GLY A 16 -1.32 -11.50 -2.13
N LEU A 17 -2.26 -10.62 -2.48
CA LEU A 17 -2.08 -9.63 -3.54
C LEU A 17 -0.99 -8.61 -3.19
N MET A 18 -0.97 -8.13 -1.95
CA MET A 18 0.07 -7.22 -1.43
C MET A 18 1.47 -7.85 -1.47
N ASN A 19 1.56 -9.18 -1.38
CA ASN A 19 2.78 -9.96 -1.51
C ASN A 19 2.92 -10.62 -2.89
N SER A 20 2.34 -10.03 -3.94
CA SER A 20 2.47 -10.57 -5.31
C SER A 20 3.92 -10.59 -5.77
N GLN A 21 4.26 -11.62 -6.52
CA GLN A 21 5.58 -11.85 -7.10
C GLN A 21 5.52 -11.77 -8.63
N ASP A 22 6.63 -11.38 -9.24
CA ASP A 22 6.82 -11.45 -10.68
C ASP A 22 7.14 -12.88 -11.15
N ALA A 23 7.41 -13.05 -12.45
CA ALA A 23 7.78 -14.35 -13.03
C ALA A 23 9.12 -14.92 -12.50
N ASN A 24 9.96 -14.09 -11.89
CA ASN A 24 11.25 -14.47 -11.31
C ASN A 24 11.16 -14.76 -9.81
N GLY A 25 9.96 -14.64 -9.19
CA GLY A 25 9.75 -14.80 -7.75
C GLY A 25 10.10 -13.55 -6.93
N GLN A 26 10.25 -12.40 -7.57
CA GLN A 26 10.55 -11.13 -6.91
C GLN A 26 9.27 -10.41 -6.52
N TYR A 27 9.18 -9.94 -5.28
CA TYR A 27 8.03 -9.19 -4.78
C TYR A 27 7.92 -7.82 -5.46
N ILE A 28 6.85 -7.61 -6.21
CA ILE A 28 6.68 -6.42 -7.07
C ILE A 28 6.37 -5.15 -6.28
N PHE A 29 5.84 -5.31 -5.05
CA PHE A 29 5.48 -4.22 -4.15
C PHE A 29 6.52 -3.96 -3.06
N ALA A 30 7.70 -4.60 -3.09
CA ALA A 30 8.70 -4.46 -2.02
C ALA A 30 9.74 -3.34 -2.25
N GLY A 31 9.66 -2.63 -3.38
CA GLY A 31 10.69 -1.67 -3.78
C GLY A 31 11.98 -2.37 -4.19
N SER A 32 13.13 -1.94 -3.66
CA SER A 32 14.42 -2.60 -3.89
C SER A 32 14.59 -3.92 -3.13
N LYS A 33 13.84 -4.12 -2.03
CA LYS A 33 13.84 -5.34 -1.20
C LYS A 33 12.97 -6.47 -1.77
N SER A 34 13.06 -6.74 -3.06
CA SER A 34 12.20 -7.70 -3.76
C SER A 34 12.43 -9.18 -3.43
N SER A 35 13.46 -9.50 -2.64
CA SER A 35 13.77 -10.89 -2.22
C SER A 35 13.00 -11.36 -0.98
N ALA A 36 12.26 -10.48 -0.30
CA ALA A 36 11.52 -10.81 0.92
C ALA A 36 10.08 -10.26 0.85
N PRO A 37 9.11 -10.91 1.51
CA PRO A 37 7.73 -10.48 1.50
C PRO A 37 7.60 -9.08 2.12
N PRO A 38 7.03 -8.09 1.39
CA PRO A 38 6.88 -6.73 1.89
C PRO A 38 5.86 -6.61 3.02
N TYR A 39 4.82 -7.45 3.06
CA TYR A 39 3.76 -7.36 4.05
C TYR A 39 3.70 -8.60 4.93
N ALA A 40 3.77 -8.40 6.25
CA ALA A 40 3.58 -9.44 7.25
C ALA A 40 2.39 -9.11 8.16
N GLN A 41 1.62 -10.13 8.53
CA GLN A 41 0.60 -10.01 9.57
C GLN A 41 1.23 -10.22 10.94
N ASN A 42 1.03 -9.27 11.85
CA ASN A 42 1.50 -9.34 13.21
C ASN A 42 0.55 -10.17 14.08
N ALA A 43 1.03 -10.62 15.25
CA ALA A 43 0.24 -11.41 16.19
C ALA A 43 -0.97 -10.66 16.77
N ASP A 44 -0.94 -9.33 16.74
CA ASP A 44 -2.03 -8.45 17.15
C ASP A 44 -3.09 -8.25 16.03
N GLY A 45 -2.87 -8.82 14.85
CA GLY A 45 -3.75 -8.71 13.68
C GLY A 45 -3.50 -7.49 12.80
N THR A 46 -2.51 -6.64 13.12
CA THR A 46 -2.08 -5.54 12.27
C THR A 46 -1.18 -6.04 11.12
N TYR A 47 -0.98 -5.20 10.11
CA TYR A 47 -0.10 -5.48 8.98
C TYR A 47 1.10 -4.52 9.02
N SER A 48 2.30 -5.07 8.86
CA SER A 48 3.54 -4.29 8.78
C SER A 48 4.15 -4.38 7.39
N TYR A 49 4.50 -3.21 6.84
CA TYR A 49 5.29 -3.11 5.62
C TYR A 49 6.79 -3.07 5.95
N SER A 50 7.57 -3.93 5.30
CA SER A 50 9.03 -4.06 5.45
C SER A 50 9.81 -3.79 4.15
N GLY A 51 9.11 -3.38 3.09
CA GLY A 51 9.74 -2.94 1.85
C GLY A 51 10.35 -1.54 1.97
N ASP A 52 10.72 -0.96 0.83
CA ASP A 52 11.19 0.42 0.73
C ASP A 52 10.42 1.19 -0.36
N GLN A 53 10.71 2.49 -0.45
CA GLN A 53 10.11 3.39 -1.44
C GLN A 53 11.01 3.56 -2.69
N THR A 54 11.95 2.63 -2.91
CA THR A 54 12.84 2.71 -4.05
C THR A 54 12.17 2.12 -5.28
N SER A 55 11.85 2.99 -6.23
CA SER A 55 11.44 2.57 -7.56
C SER A 55 12.65 2.02 -8.34
N VAL A 56 12.44 0.90 -9.01
CA VAL A 56 13.35 0.32 -10.00
C VAL A 56 13.03 0.97 -11.32
N ASN A 57 13.90 1.85 -11.74
CA ASN A 57 13.79 2.60 -12.97
C ASN A 57 14.39 1.79 -14.12
N LEU A 58 13.58 1.40 -15.10
CA LEU A 58 14.05 0.73 -16.31
C LEU A 58 14.18 1.75 -17.44
N ALA A 59 15.39 1.90 -17.98
CA ALA A 59 15.65 2.72 -19.16
C ALA A 59 15.22 1.96 -20.42
N ILE A 60 14.28 2.52 -21.18
CA ILE A 60 13.70 1.90 -22.38
C ILE A 60 14.21 2.51 -23.70
N GLY A 61 15.18 3.42 -23.64
CA GLY A 61 15.77 4.12 -24.79
C GLY A 61 15.98 5.61 -24.50
N ASP A 62 16.58 6.35 -25.45
CA ASP A 62 16.90 7.80 -25.44
C ASP A 62 16.32 8.65 -24.28
N GLY A 63 16.88 8.51 -23.07
CA GLY A 63 16.51 9.28 -21.89
C GLY A 63 15.13 8.96 -21.27
N LEU A 64 14.41 7.96 -21.77
CA LEU A 64 13.09 7.57 -21.26
C LEU A 64 13.24 6.49 -20.19
N VAL A 65 12.88 6.86 -18.96
CA VAL A 65 12.96 6.02 -17.78
C VAL A 65 11.54 5.75 -17.31
N LEU A 66 11.12 4.48 -17.31
CA LEU A 66 9.84 4.09 -16.76
C LEU A 66 10.06 3.37 -15.42
N PRO A 67 9.33 3.72 -14.35
CA PRO A 67 9.32 2.90 -13.14
C PRO A 67 8.76 1.51 -13.50
N SER A 68 9.58 0.49 -13.29
CA SER A 68 9.24 -0.91 -13.57
C SER A 68 8.55 -1.59 -12.39
N ASN A 69 8.41 -0.90 -11.26
CA ASN A 69 7.71 -1.38 -10.07
C ASN A 69 6.86 -0.25 -9.46
N THR A 70 5.88 -0.64 -8.65
CA THR A 70 5.13 0.25 -7.77
C THR A 70 5.41 -0.19 -6.35
N THR A 71 5.82 0.70 -5.47
CA THR A 71 6.15 0.32 -4.09
C THR A 71 4.87 0.06 -3.29
N GLY A 72 4.93 -0.77 -2.26
CA GLY A 72 3.77 -1.05 -1.40
C GLY A 72 3.26 0.22 -0.72
N HIS A 73 4.17 1.13 -0.41
CA HIS A 73 3.82 2.46 0.07
C HIS A 73 2.95 3.24 -0.94
N GLU A 74 3.30 3.24 -2.23
CA GLU A 74 2.47 3.89 -3.27
C GLU A 74 1.16 3.15 -3.55
N ALA A 75 1.19 1.81 -3.54
CA ALA A 75 0.03 0.99 -3.88
C ALA A 75 -1.03 0.93 -2.77
N PHE A 76 -0.60 0.88 -1.50
CA PHE A 76 -1.49 0.57 -0.37
C PHE A 76 -1.43 1.60 0.77
N GLU A 77 -0.31 2.28 0.99
CA GLU A 77 -0.18 3.26 2.09
C GLU A 77 -0.56 4.68 1.68
N GLN A 78 -0.32 5.04 0.42
CA GLN A 78 -0.79 6.27 -0.22
C GLN A 78 -2.22 6.17 -0.73
N ALA A 79 -2.92 5.05 -0.48
CA ALA A 79 -4.35 4.99 -0.66
C ALA A 79 -4.97 6.08 0.22
N VAL A 80 -5.24 7.25 -0.40
CA VAL A 80 -6.03 8.31 0.20
C VAL A 80 -7.28 7.60 0.70
N ASN A 81 -7.58 7.72 1.99
CA ASN A 81 -8.90 7.40 2.49
C ASN A 81 -9.89 8.30 1.72
N THR A 82 -10.35 7.87 0.54
CA THR A 82 -11.23 8.66 -0.33
C THR A 82 -12.58 8.91 0.32
N THR A 83 -12.86 8.22 1.43
CA THR A 83 -14.02 8.37 2.31
C THR A 83 -13.79 9.26 3.54
N ARG A 84 -12.56 9.72 3.83
CA ARG A 84 -12.34 10.67 4.94
C ARG A 84 -12.60 12.09 4.44
N THR A 85 -13.87 12.49 4.46
CA THR A 85 -14.26 13.91 4.42
C THR A 85 -13.63 14.60 5.63
N SER A 86 -12.46 15.21 5.45
CA SER A 86 -11.86 16.06 6.48
C SER A 86 -12.59 17.40 6.45
N SER A 87 -13.67 17.52 7.23
CA SER A 87 -14.28 18.82 7.50
C SER A 87 -13.39 19.55 8.49
N THR A 88 -12.62 20.52 8.03
CA THR A 88 -12.07 21.54 8.92
C THR A 88 -13.25 22.35 9.42
N LEU A 89 -13.63 22.16 10.69
CA LEU A 89 -14.49 23.12 11.38
C LEU A 89 -13.74 24.45 11.40
N LEU A 90 -14.05 25.33 10.45
CA LEU A 90 -13.76 26.75 10.61
C LEU A 90 -14.64 27.16 11.77
N SER A 91 -14.04 27.34 12.96
CA SER A 91 -14.73 27.87 14.12
C SER A 91 -15.57 29.07 13.68
N PRO A 92 -16.86 29.18 14.06
CA PRO A 92 -17.66 30.33 13.67
C PRO A 92 -16.91 31.58 14.12
N ALA A 93 -16.78 32.55 13.20
CA ALA A 93 -16.36 33.89 13.58
C ALA A 93 -17.29 34.34 14.70
N THR A 94 -16.73 34.64 15.86
CA THR A 94 -17.43 35.28 16.97
C THR A 94 -18.05 36.58 16.43
N ASP A 95 -19.34 36.51 16.13
CA ASP A 95 -20.22 37.64 15.83
C ASP A 95 -20.91 38.00 17.14
N ASP A 96 -20.25 38.84 17.93
CA ASP A 96 -20.73 39.24 19.24
C ASP A 96 -20.49 40.76 19.42
N GLY A 97 -21.32 41.59 18.76
CA GLY A 97 -21.75 42.92 19.24
C GLY A 97 -20.98 44.15 18.76
#